data_AF-A0A7S9GV95-F1
#
_entry.id   AF-A0A7S9GV95-F1
#
_cell.length_a   1.000
_cell.length_b   1.000
_cell.length_c   1.000
_cell.angle_alpha   90.00
_cell.angle_beta   90.00
_cell.angle_gamma   90.00
#
_symmetry.space_group_name_H-M   'P 1'
#
loop_
_entity.id
_entity.type
_entity.pdbx_description
1 polymer ?
#
loop_
_entity_poly.entity_id
_entity_poly.type
_entity_poly.pdbx_seq_one_letter_code
_entity_poly.pdbx_strand_id
1 'polypeptide(L)'
;MKTFSKVAAQGEITIRRIDVVQQAGCTPLKLERGRLIIGHSETGHHHVLSHNDANVMVLDRPPEGMRILYAILDRPMSLDHLRDHDTHESINLDAGTYEFRIAREYDPYAELARQSMD
;
A
#
# COMPACT_ATOMS: atom_id res chain seq x y z
N MET A 1 11.38 -6.40 -14.26
CA MET A 1 10.24 -5.68 -13.66
C MET A 1 8.96 -6.18 -14.28
N LYS A 2 7.94 -6.49 -13.48
CA LYS A 2 6.62 -6.90 -14.01
C LYS A 2 5.78 -5.67 -14.33
N THR A 3 5.17 -5.67 -15.51
CA THR A 3 4.16 -4.68 -15.92
C THR A 3 2.78 -5.32 -15.90
N PHE A 4 1.73 -4.52 -15.68
CA PHE A 4 0.35 -5.01 -15.69
C PHE A 4 -0.60 -3.93 -16.21
N SER A 5 -1.72 -4.34 -16.81
CA SER A 5 -2.69 -3.40 -17.40
C SER A 5 -3.82 -3.03 -16.42
N LYS A 6 -4.30 -3.98 -15.59
CA LYS A 6 -5.46 -3.76 -14.71
C LYS A 6 -5.23 -4.19 -13.25
N VAL A 7 -4.66 -5.37 -13.04
CA VAL A 7 -4.43 -5.92 -11.70
C VAL A 7 -3.04 -6.56 -11.64
N ALA A 8 -2.35 -6.40 -10.51
CA ALA A 8 -1.16 -7.15 -10.14
C ALA A 8 -1.20 -7.51 -8.65
N ALA A 9 -0.32 -8.40 -8.23
CA ALA A 9 -0.14 -8.73 -6.81
C ALA A 9 1.34 -8.88 -6.48
N GLN A 10 1.72 -8.45 -5.29
CA GLN A 10 3.05 -8.65 -4.69
C GLN A 10 2.87 -8.98 -3.22
N GLY A 11 3.14 -10.24 -2.85
CA GLY A 11 2.87 -10.72 -1.48
C GLY A 11 1.39 -10.58 -1.13
N GLU A 12 1.13 -9.94 0.00
CA GLU A 12 -0.19 -9.62 0.56
C GLU A 12 -0.88 -8.41 -0.11
N ILE A 13 -0.18 -7.72 -1.02
CA ILE A 13 -0.67 -6.50 -1.67
C ILE A 13 -1.27 -6.83 -3.03
N THR A 14 -2.57 -6.59 -3.18
CA THR A 14 -3.23 -6.54 -4.49
C THR A 14 -3.28 -5.10 -4.99
N ILE A 15 -2.79 -4.89 -6.20
CA ILE A 15 -2.73 -3.58 -6.88
C ILE A 15 -3.75 -3.57 -7.99
N ARG A 16 -4.60 -2.55 -8.03
CA ARG A 16 -5.60 -2.35 -9.09
C ARG A 16 -5.46 -0.97 -9.67
N ARG A 17 -5.41 -0.86 -11.00
CA ARG A 17 -5.55 0.42 -11.68
C ARG A 17 -7.02 0.81 -11.67
N ILE A 18 -7.30 2.04 -11.27
CA ILE A 18 -8.66 2.58 -11.17
C ILE A 18 -8.74 3.91 -11.92
N ASP A 19 -9.93 4.31 -12.35
CA ASP A 19 -10.12 5.57 -13.07
C ASP A 19 -10.42 6.75 -12.12
N VAL A 20 -10.96 6.47 -10.93
CA VAL A 20 -11.40 7.49 -9.96
C VAL A 20 -10.91 7.13 -8.56
N VAL A 21 -10.29 8.10 -7.86
CA VAL A 21 -9.95 7.97 -6.43
C VAL A 21 -11.17 8.29 -5.58
N GLN A 22 -11.45 7.43 -4.61
CA GLN A 22 -12.31 7.80 -3.50
C GLN A 22 -11.51 8.63 -2.49
N GLN A 23 -11.71 9.95 -2.49
CA GLN A 23 -11.03 10.85 -1.54
C GLN A 23 -11.80 11.00 -0.23
N ALA A 24 -13.12 10.78 -0.26
CA ALA A 24 -13.96 10.89 0.92
C ALA A 24 -13.63 9.79 1.95
N GLY A 25 -13.38 10.20 3.19
CA GLY A 25 -13.00 9.28 4.28
C GLY A 25 -11.59 8.72 4.15
N CYS A 26 -10.69 9.44 3.48
CA CYS A 26 -9.28 9.08 3.41
C CYS A 26 -8.39 10.16 4.04
N THR A 27 -7.29 9.73 4.65
CA THR A 27 -6.25 10.59 5.20
C THR A 27 -4.93 10.44 4.43
N PRO A 28 -4.14 11.51 4.25
CA PRO A 28 -2.84 11.40 3.57
C PRO A 28 -1.89 10.42 4.30
N LEU A 29 -1.26 9.53 3.54
CA LEU A 29 -0.23 8.63 4.07
C LEU A 29 1.00 9.45 4.44
N LYS A 30 1.42 9.36 5.70
CA LYS A 30 2.66 9.97 6.16
C LYS A 30 3.86 9.16 5.68
N LEU A 31 4.94 9.86 5.34
CA LEU A 31 6.24 9.22 5.10
C LEU A 31 6.73 8.57 6.40
N GLU A 32 7.15 7.33 6.31
CA GLU A 32 7.84 6.63 7.39
C GLU A 32 9.32 6.53 7.01
N ARG A 33 10.20 7.09 7.83
CA ARG A 33 11.67 7.15 7.55
C ARG A 33 12.00 7.74 6.17
N GLY A 34 11.20 8.70 5.72
CA GLY A 34 11.36 9.32 4.40
C GLY A 34 11.03 8.38 3.23
N ARG A 35 10.16 7.39 3.42
CA ARG A 35 9.66 6.51 2.36
C ARG A 35 8.13 6.40 2.42
N LEU A 36 7.48 6.28 1.26
CA LEU A 36 6.05 5.93 1.18
C LEU A 36 5.90 4.42 1.34
N ILE A 37 5.61 3.97 2.57
CA ILE A 37 5.40 2.56 2.88
C ILE A 37 3.95 2.18 2.61
N ILE A 38 3.73 1.43 1.54
CA ILE A 38 2.41 0.95 1.12
C ILE A 38 1.96 -0.18 2.04
N GLY A 39 2.82 -1.19 2.24
CA GLY A 39 2.53 -2.35 3.09
C GLY A 39 3.75 -2.84 3.85
N HIS A 40 3.49 -3.54 4.95
CA HIS A 40 4.50 -4.23 5.75
C HIS A 40 4.24 -5.73 5.57
N SER A 41 5.26 -6.46 5.13
CA SER A 41 5.21 -7.91 5.09
C SER A 41 5.35 -8.48 6.49
N GLU A 42 4.81 -9.68 6.68
CA GLU A 42 4.88 -10.46 7.92
C GLU A 42 6.31 -10.76 8.38
N THR A 43 7.27 -10.79 7.45
CA THR A 43 8.68 -11.08 7.73
C THR A 43 9.53 -9.84 8.00
N GLY A 44 8.89 -8.68 8.20
CA GLY A 44 9.57 -7.41 8.54
C GLY A 44 10.03 -6.57 7.33
N HIS A 45 9.73 -7.03 6.11
CA HIS A 45 10.04 -6.30 4.89
C HIS A 45 8.96 -5.27 4.53
N HIS A 46 9.34 -4.21 3.81
CA HIS A 46 8.43 -3.13 3.45
C HIS A 46 8.24 -3.06 1.94
N HIS A 47 6.99 -2.83 1.52
CA HIS A 47 6.65 -2.46 0.16
C HIS A 47 6.65 -0.94 0.07
N VAL A 48 7.57 -0.38 -0.72
CA VAL A 48 7.76 1.06 -0.83
C VAL A 48 7.58 1.52 -2.26
N LEU A 49 7.03 2.72 -2.44
CA LEU A 49 7.14 3.40 -3.73
C LEU A 49 8.57 3.93 -3.90
N SER A 50 9.13 3.82 -5.11
CA SER A 50 10.49 4.27 -5.40
C SER A 50 10.70 5.78 -5.23
N HIS A 51 9.62 6.55 -5.18
CA HIS A 51 9.66 7.98 -4.91
C HIS A 51 8.59 8.41 -3.91
N ASN A 52 8.79 9.59 -3.32
CA ASN A 52 8.00 10.13 -2.22
C ASN A 52 7.06 11.27 -2.61
N ASP A 53 7.06 11.65 -3.89
CA ASP A 53 6.26 12.75 -4.45
C ASP A 53 4.85 12.30 -4.87
N ALA A 54 4.54 11.01 -4.73
CA ALA A 54 3.21 10.50 -5.01
C ALA A 54 2.20 10.92 -3.94
N ASN A 55 0.99 11.28 -4.39
CA ASN A 55 -0.12 11.55 -3.48
C ASN A 55 -0.77 10.22 -3.08
N VAL A 56 -0.47 9.75 -1.87
CA VAL A 56 -1.03 8.51 -1.32
C VAL A 56 -1.97 8.83 -0.17
N MET A 57 -3.15 8.24 -0.21
CA MET A 57 -4.21 8.39 0.78
C MET A 57 -4.57 7.02 1.35
N VAL A 58 -4.91 6.96 2.63
CA VAL A 58 -5.31 5.74 3.34
C VAL A 58 -6.79 5.87 3.65
N LEU A 59 -7.58 4.83 3.35
CA LEU A 59 -8.98 4.79 3.73
C LEU A 59 -9.09 4.66 5.26
N ASP A 60 -9.82 5.57 5.91
CA ASP A 60 -9.92 5.63 7.38
C ASP A 60 -10.73 4.47 7.96
N ARG A 61 -11.71 3.97 7.20
CA ARG A 61 -12.62 2.88 7.59
C ARG A 61 -12.64 1.79 6.51
N PRO A 62 -11.57 0.99 6.36
CA PRO A 62 -11.56 -0.14 5.45
C PRO A 62 -12.40 -1.31 6.00
N PRO A 63 -12.75 -2.29 5.15
CA PRO A 63 -13.27 -3.58 5.62
C PRO A 63 -12.34 -4.22 6.65
N GLU A 64 -12.92 -4.99 7.57
CA GLU A 64 -12.17 -5.69 8.62
C GLU A 64 -11.07 -6.59 8.02
N GLY A 65 -9.90 -6.63 8.68
CA GLY A 65 -8.75 -7.39 8.20
C GLY A 65 -8.08 -6.83 6.94
N MET A 66 -8.45 -5.62 6.49
CA MET A 66 -7.84 -5.00 5.31
C MET A 66 -7.32 -3.59 5.59
N ARG A 67 -6.32 -3.19 4.83
CA ARG A 67 -5.93 -1.79 4.65
C ARG A 67 -6.08 -1.45 3.17
N ILE A 68 -6.70 -0.31 2.89
CA ILE A 68 -6.88 0.18 1.52
C ILE A 68 -6.16 1.52 1.41
N LEU A 69 -5.31 1.65 0.38
CA LEU A 69 -4.67 2.90 0.02
C LEU A 69 -5.01 3.26 -1.43
N TYR A 70 -5.11 4.55 -1.70
CA TYR A 70 -5.23 5.11 -3.03
C TYR A 70 -3.97 5.91 -3.33
N ALA A 71 -3.37 5.70 -4.50
CA ALA A 71 -2.24 6.51 -4.94
C ALA A 71 -2.53 7.16 -6.29
N ILE A 72 -2.14 8.42 -6.41
CA ILE A 72 -2.12 9.17 -7.67
C ILE A 72 -0.66 9.39 -8.02
N LEU A 73 -0.26 8.86 -9.19
CA LEU A 73 1.11 8.90 -9.68
C LEU A 73 1.17 9.84 -10.90
N ASP A 74 1.85 10.97 -10.75
CA ASP A 74 2.04 11.93 -11.85
C ASP A 74 3.11 11.46 -12.85
N ARG A 75 3.94 10.49 -12.45
CA ARG A 75 4.98 9.88 -13.29
C ARG A 75 5.09 8.38 -13.00
N PRO A 76 5.66 7.60 -13.93
CA PRO A 76 5.94 6.19 -13.67
C PRO A 76 6.82 6.00 -12.44
N MET A 77 6.48 4.99 -11.64
CA MET A 77 7.20 4.59 -10.44
C MET A 77 7.25 3.06 -10.34
N SER A 78 7.92 2.56 -9.33
CA SER A 78 7.96 1.13 -9.00
C SER A 78 7.49 0.91 -7.57
N LEU A 79 6.80 -0.21 -7.36
CA LEU A 79 6.57 -0.76 -6.02
C LEU A 79 7.70 -1.75 -5.73
N ASP A 80 8.62 -1.34 -4.89
CA ASP A 80 9.81 -2.12 -4.53
C ASP A 80 9.58 -2.87 -3.22
N HIS A 81 10.06 -4.10 -3.18
CA HIS A 81 10.06 -4.92 -1.97
C HIS A 81 11.45 -4.87 -1.33
N LEU A 82 11.56 -4.21 -0.18
CA LEU A 82 12.83 -4.09 0.53
C LEU A 82 13.09 -5.36 1.36
N ARG A 83 13.76 -6.34 0.76
CA ARG A 83 14.36 -7.49 1.46
C ARG A 83 15.88 -7.41 1.44
N ASP A 84 16.52 -7.86 2.51
CA ASP A 84 17.99 -7.82 2.65
C ASP A 84 18.73 -8.81 1.74
N HIS A 85 18.09 -9.93 1.35
CA HIS A 85 18.78 -11.04 0.67
C HIS A 85 18.08 -11.62 -0.57
N ASP A 86 16.85 -11.23 -0.89
CA ASP A 86 16.14 -11.77 -2.05
C ASP A 86 15.13 -10.75 -2.61
N THR A 87 15.51 -10.04 -3.67
CA THR A 87 14.68 -9.02 -4.30
C THR A 87 13.55 -9.71 -5.06
N HIS A 88 12.34 -9.69 -4.51
CA HIS A 88 11.16 -9.87 -5.36
C HIS A 88 11.24 -8.85 -6.50
N GLU A 89 10.87 -9.27 -7.70
CA GLU A 89 10.90 -8.41 -8.86
C GLU A 89 9.93 -7.23 -8.70
N SER A 90 10.44 -5.99 -8.70
CA SER A 90 9.64 -4.78 -8.57
C SER A 90 8.52 -4.73 -9.62
N ILE A 91 7.37 -4.21 -9.20
CA ILE A 91 6.24 -3.94 -10.08
C ILE A 91 6.33 -2.52 -10.61
N ASN A 92 6.31 -2.36 -11.92
CA ASN A 92 6.20 -1.05 -12.55
C ASN A 92 4.75 -0.56 -12.50
N LEU A 93 4.61 0.69 -12.08
CA LEU A 93 3.37 1.44 -12.04
C LEU A 93 3.53 2.62 -13.00
N ASP A 94 2.80 2.60 -14.10
CA ASP A 94 2.72 3.77 -14.98
C ASP A 94 2.07 4.96 -14.27
N ALA A 95 2.13 6.14 -14.89
CA ALA A 95 1.37 7.28 -14.39
C ALA A 95 -0.15 6.96 -14.39
N GLY A 96 -0.83 7.42 -13.34
CA GLY A 96 -2.25 7.19 -13.14
C GLY A 96 -2.62 6.86 -11.71
N THR A 97 -3.79 6.27 -11.54
CA THR A 97 -4.42 6.08 -10.24
C THR A 97 -4.52 4.60 -9.89
N TYR A 98 -4.17 4.28 -8.65
CA TYR A 98 -4.11 2.91 -8.15
C TYR A 98 -4.80 2.76 -6.80
N GLU A 99 -5.45 1.60 -6.62
CA GLU A 99 -5.91 1.08 -5.35
C GLU A 99 -4.96 -0.04 -4.90
N PHE A 100 -4.46 0.06 -3.68
CA PHE A 100 -3.70 -0.99 -3.01
C PHE A 100 -4.58 -1.59 -1.92
N ARG A 101 -4.84 -2.89 -2.01
CA ARG A 101 -5.52 -3.67 -0.98
C ARG A 101 -4.51 -4.58 -0.32
N ILE A 102 -4.38 -4.44 0.99
CA ILE A 102 -3.41 -5.18 1.78
C ILE A 102 -4.22 -6.01 2.77
N ALA A 103 -4.08 -7.33 2.67
CA ALA A 103 -4.57 -8.21 3.71
C ALA A 103 -3.74 -7.97 4.98
N ARG A 104 -4.39 -7.68 6.09
CA ARG A 104 -3.78 -7.71 7.41
C ARG A 104 -4.15 -9.03 8.06
N GLU A 105 -3.20 -9.69 8.71
CA GLU A 105 -3.58 -10.72 9.67
C GLU A 105 -4.45 -10.07 10.75
N TYR A 106 -5.54 -10.76 11.07
CA TYR A 106 -6.38 -10.43 12.20
C TYR A 106 -5.57 -10.67 13.47
N ASP A 107 -5.08 -9.60 14.09
CA ASP A 107 -4.47 -9.65 15.42
C ASP A 107 -5.55 -9.34 16.48
N PRO A 108 -6.13 -10.37 17.13
CA PRO A 108 -7.17 -10.16 18.13
C PRO A 108 -6.70 -9.33 19.34
N TYR A 109 -5.41 -9.27 19.62
CA TYR A 109 -4.88 -8.52 20.76
C TYR A 109 -4.74 -7.02 20.46
N ALA A 110 -4.43 -6.64 19.22
CA ALA A 110 -4.43 -5.25 18.78
C ALA A 110 -5.86 -4.64 18.75
N GLU A 111 -6.89 -5.46 18.50
CA GLU A 111 -8.30 -5.08 18.60
C GLU A 111 -8.70 -4.80 20.06
N LEU A 112 -8.35 -5.71 20.97
CA LEU A 112 -8.60 -5.56 22.41
C LEU A 112 -7.92 -4.34 23.01
N ALA A 113 -6.71 -3.99 22.56
CA ALA A 113 -6.01 -2.79 22.99
C ALA A 113 -6.72 -1.50 22.55
N ARG A 114 -7.42 -1.49 21.41
CA ARG A 114 -8.22 -0.34 20.95
C ARG A 114 -9.53 -0.20 21.71
N GLN A 115 -10.16 -1.32 22.09
CA GLN A 115 -11.40 -1.30 22.90
C GLN A 115 -11.17 -0.93 24.37
N SER A 116 -9.95 -1.12 24.89
CA SER A 116 -9.60 -0.83 26.28
C SER A 116 -9.17 0.64 26.52
N MET A 117 -9.12 1.46 25.47
CA MET A 117 -8.75 2.89 25.54
C MET A 117 -9.94 3.85 25.42
N ASP A 118 -11.17 3.34 25.29
CA ASP A 118 -12.44 4.08 25.39
C ASP A 118 -13.04 3.90 26.81
#